data_AF-A0A2D4HMN4-F1
#
_entry.id   AF-A0A2D4HMN4-F1
#
_cell.length_a   1.000
_cell.length_b   1.000
_cell.length_c   1.000
_cell.angle_alpha   90.00
_cell.angle_beta   90.00
_cell.angle_gamma   90.00
#
_symmetry.space_group_name_H-M   'P 1'
#
loop_
_entity.id
_entity.type
_entity.pdbx_description
1 polymer ?
#
loop_
_entity_poly.entity_id
_entity_poly.type
_entity_poly.pdbx_seq_one_letter_code
_entity_poly.pdbx_strand_id
1 'polypeptide(L)'
;PEQKARALKGQYNFDHPDAFDNDLMETTLKNIIDGQAVEVPTYDFVTHSRLPETTMVYPADVLLFEGILVFYSQEMRDMFHLRLFVDTDSDVRLSRRVLRDMKRGRDLEQILTQYTTFVKPAFEEFCLPVTNTLLSPLPAIPGF
;
A
#
# COMPACT_ATOMS: atom_id res chain seq x y z
N PRO A 1 3.29 -12.53 17.07
CA PRO A 1 4.62 -13.11 17.42
C PRO A 1 5.29 -13.82 16.22
N GLU A 2 4.57 -14.74 15.57
CA GLU A 2 5.09 -15.54 14.45
C GLU A 2 5.32 -14.72 13.17
N GLN A 3 4.37 -13.87 12.79
CA GLN A 3 4.51 -12.97 11.62
C GLN A 3 5.69 -12.02 11.78
N LYS A 4 5.91 -11.47 12.99
CA LYS A 4 7.06 -10.60 13.32
C LYS A 4 8.39 -11.34 13.20
N ALA A 5 8.45 -12.60 13.65
CA ALA A 5 9.63 -13.44 13.51
C ALA A 5 9.93 -13.77 12.03
N ARG A 6 8.90 -14.03 11.23
CA ARG A 6 9.03 -14.22 9.77
C ARG A 6 9.46 -12.94 9.07
N ALA A 7 8.92 -11.79 9.48
CA ALA A 7 9.28 -10.48 8.96
C ALA A 7 10.76 -10.14 9.18
N LEU A 8 11.28 -10.35 10.39
CA LEU A 8 12.70 -10.15 10.71
C LEU A 8 13.64 -11.02 9.86
N LYS A 9 13.16 -12.18 9.40
CA LYS A 9 13.90 -13.07 8.50
C LYS A 9 13.64 -12.78 7.01
N GLY A 10 12.84 -11.77 6.68
CA GLY A 10 12.43 -11.48 5.30
C GLY A 10 11.50 -12.53 4.67
N GLN A 11 10.86 -13.37 5.49
CA GLN A 11 10.03 -14.52 5.09
C GLN A 11 8.51 -14.26 5.27
N TYR A 12 8.13 -13.00 5.38
CA TYR A 12 6.74 -12.56 5.46
C TYR A 12 6.42 -11.69 4.25
N ASN A 13 5.29 -11.99 3.60
CA ASN A 13 4.86 -11.26 2.42
C ASN A 13 4.07 -10.02 2.86
N PHE A 14 4.75 -8.88 2.92
CA PHE A 14 4.13 -7.58 3.21
C PHE A 14 3.39 -6.98 2.02
N ASP A 15 3.52 -7.58 0.84
CA ASP A 15 2.95 -7.10 -0.40
C ASP A 15 1.66 -7.88 -0.77
N HIS A 16 1.23 -8.84 0.07
CA HIS A 16 -0.05 -9.55 -0.07
C HIS A 16 -1.19 -8.75 0.57
N PRO A 17 -2.42 -8.76 0.01
CA PRO A 17 -3.58 -8.08 0.60
C PRO A 17 -3.83 -8.40 2.08
N ASP A 18 -3.66 -9.66 2.48
CA ASP A 18 -3.80 -10.12 3.89
C ASP A 18 -2.79 -9.52 4.87
N ALA A 19 -1.72 -8.87 4.38
CA ALA A 19 -0.79 -8.14 5.24
C ALA A 19 -1.38 -6.79 5.71
N PHE A 20 -2.49 -6.35 5.13
CA PHE A 20 -3.15 -5.09 5.42
C PHE A 20 -4.46 -5.32 6.19
N ASP A 21 -4.75 -4.37 7.07
CA ASP A 21 -6.00 -4.30 7.83
C ASP A 21 -7.05 -3.56 6.97
N ASN A 22 -7.58 -4.26 5.97
CA ASN A 22 -8.47 -3.66 4.95
C ASN A 22 -9.74 -3.08 5.58
N ASP A 23 -10.32 -3.76 6.57
CA ASP A 23 -11.49 -3.29 7.31
C ASP A 23 -11.22 -1.96 8.03
N LEU A 24 -10.05 -1.83 8.67
CA LEU A 24 -9.64 -0.59 9.32
C LEU A 24 -9.41 0.52 8.30
N MET A 25 -8.77 0.23 7.16
CA MET A 25 -8.56 1.22 6.10
C MET A 25 -9.89 1.75 5.56
N GLU A 26 -10.82 0.85 5.24
CA GLU A 26 -12.14 1.21 4.72
C GLU A 26 -12.95 2.03 5.72
N THR A 27 -13.00 1.58 6.97
CA THR A 27 -13.70 2.31 8.05
C THR A 27 -13.10 3.69 8.28
N THR A 28 -11.76 3.78 8.28
CA THR A 28 -11.05 5.06 8.46
C THR A 28 -11.38 6.03 7.32
N LEU A 29 -11.34 5.55 6.07
CA LEU A 29 -11.63 6.40 4.92
C LEU A 29 -13.09 6.87 4.91
N LYS A 30 -14.05 5.99 5.23
CA LYS A 30 -15.47 6.37 5.37
C LYS A 30 -15.67 7.45 6.41
N ASN A 31 -15.09 7.28 7.60
CA ASN A 31 -15.20 8.27 8.68
C ASN A 31 -14.62 9.64 8.27
N ILE A 32 -13.50 9.66 7.52
CA ILE A 32 -12.95 10.93 7.01
C ILE A 32 -13.91 11.58 6.00
N ILE A 33 -14.49 10.79 5.08
CA ILE A 33 -15.47 11.27 4.09
C ILE A 33 -16.72 11.85 4.78
N ASP A 34 -17.14 11.24 5.88
CA ASP A 34 -18.27 11.70 6.70
C ASP A 34 -17.92 12.91 7.59
N GLY A 35 -16.72 13.48 7.45
CA GLY A 35 -16.30 14.67 8.18
C GLY A 35 -15.93 14.40 9.63
N GLN A 36 -15.53 13.17 9.97
CA GLN A 36 -15.05 12.81 11.30
C GLN A 36 -13.53 12.92 11.40
N ALA A 37 -13.04 13.36 12.55
CA ALA A 37 -11.62 13.22 12.88
C ALA A 37 -11.33 11.76 13.24
N VAL A 38 -10.22 11.22 12.72
CA VAL A 38 -9.83 9.82 12.90
C VAL A 38 -8.38 9.71 13.38
N GLU A 39 -8.09 8.65 14.14
CA GLU A 39 -6.73 8.30 14.52
C GLU A 39 -6.17 7.24 13.57
N VAL A 40 -5.11 7.59 12.85
CA VAL A 40 -4.42 6.68 11.93
C VAL A 40 -3.23 6.05 12.64
N PRO A 41 -3.11 4.70 12.67
CA PRO A 41 -1.97 4.04 13.29
C PRO A 41 -0.64 4.34 12.61
N THR A 42 0.43 4.47 13.40
CA THR A 42 1.80 4.62 12.88
C THR A 42 2.47 3.25 12.76
N TYR A 43 3.15 2.99 11.64
CA TYR A 43 3.89 1.74 11.41
C TYR A 43 5.40 1.98 11.36
N ASP A 44 6.15 1.18 12.10
CA ASP A 44 7.61 1.19 12.07
C ASP A 44 8.17 0.03 11.23
N PHE A 45 8.82 0.40 10.13
CA PHE A 45 9.46 -0.54 9.20
C PHE A 45 10.74 -1.18 9.75
N VAL A 46 11.35 -0.62 10.79
CA VAL A 46 12.55 -1.18 11.43
C VAL A 46 12.15 -2.32 12.36
N THR A 47 11.14 -2.11 13.19
CA THR A 47 10.67 -3.13 14.15
C THR A 47 9.58 -4.05 13.59
N HIS A 48 9.07 -3.77 12.38
CA HIS A 48 7.94 -4.47 11.76
C HIS A 48 6.70 -4.53 12.68
N SER A 49 6.37 -3.41 13.32
CA SER A 49 5.22 -3.32 14.22
C SER A 49 4.50 -1.99 14.13
N ARG A 50 3.20 -2.04 14.45
CA ARG A 50 2.40 -0.86 14.76
C ARG A 50 2.90 -0.24 16.07
N LEU A 51 3.08 1.07 16.08
CA LEU A 51 3.49 1.81 17.26
C LEU A 51 2.26 2.19 18.11
N PRO A 52 2.43 2.47 19.42
CA PRO A 52 1.35 2.96 20.27
C PRO A 52 0.86 4.35 19.85
N GLU A 53 1.73 5.17 19.26
CA GLU A 53 1.37 6.51 18.82
C GLU A 53 0.54 6.48 17.52
N THR A 54 -0.55 7.24 17.54
CA THR A 54 -1.41 7.47 16.38
C THR A 54 -1.24 8.89 15.85
N THR A 55 -1.57 9.08 14.57
CA THR A 55 -1.63 10.41 13.96
C THR A 55 -3.09 10.81 13.83
N MET A 56 -3.47 11.93 14.44
CA MET A 56 -4.81 12.49 14.29
C MET A 56 -4.96 13.12 12.91
N VAL A 57 -5.96 12.69 12.15
CA VAL A 57 -6.32 13.24 10.85
C VAL A 57 -7.67 13.92 10.98
N TYR A 58 -7.68 15.22 10.70
CA TYR A 58 -8.89 16.03 10.68
C TYR A 58 -9.52 16.03 9.29
N PRO A 59 -10.83 16.26 9.19
CA PRO A 59 -11.51 16.44 7.91
C PRO A 59 -10.80 17.49 7.06
N ALA A 60 -10.65 17.20 5.77
CA ALA A 60 -9.99 18.07 4.80
C ALA A 60 -10.78 18.07 3.49
N ASP A 61 -10.72 19.19 2.77
CA ASP A 61 -11.36 19.31 1.46
C ASP A 61 -10.76 18.35 0.42
N VAL A 62 -9.47 18.03 0.59
CA VAL A 62 -8.72 17.11 -0.27
C VAL A 62 -7.92 16.14 0.60
N LEU A 63 -8.15 14.85 0.42
CA LEU A 63 -7.41 13.76 1.05
C LEU A 63 -6.58 13.03 0.00
N LEU A 64 -5.27 12.88 0.26
CA LEU A 64 -4.40 12.01 -0.53
C LEU A 64 -4.23 10.67 0.21
N PHE A 65 -4.72 9.60 -0.40
CA PHE A 65 -4.56 8.24 0.11
C PHE A 65 -3.58 7.48 -0.79
N GLU A 66 -2.44 7.06 -0.22
CA GLU A 66 -1.36 6.41 -0.97
C GLU A 66 -1.00 5.02 -0.43
N GLY A 67 -0.48 4.17 -1.31
CA GLY A 67 -0.03 2.82 -0.98
C GLY A 67 0.00 1.89 -2.19
N ILE A 68 0.67 0.75 -2.03
CA ILE A 68 0.92 -0.20 -3.13
C ILE A 68 -0.33 -0.97 -3.58
N LEU A 69 -1.35 -1.08 -2.72
CA LEU A 69 -2.58 -1.85 -2.95
C LEU A 69 -3.86 -1.05 -2.65
N VAL A 70 -3.80 0.29 -2.65
CA VAL A 70 -4.96 1.14 -2.30
C VAL A 70 -6.17 0.90 -3.21
N PHE A 71 -5.93 0.46 -4.44
CA PHE A 71 -6.97 0.14 -5.39
C PHE A 71 -7.33 -1.34 -5.42
N TYR A 72 -6.80 -2.21 -4.54
CA TYR A 72 -7.09 -3.64 -4.60
C TYR A 72 -8.56 -3.96 -4.32
N SER A 73 -9.10 -3.45 -3.21
CA SER A 73 -10.53 -3.57 -2.86
C SER A 73 -11.40 -2.71 -3.76
N GLN A 74 -12.55 -3.24 -4.18
CA GLN A 74 -13.52 -2.49 -4.98
C GLN A 74 -14.20 -1.41 -4.15
N GLU A 75 -14.56 -1.73 -2.92
CA GLU A 75 -15.19 -0.84 -1.95
C GLU A 75 -14.33 0.40 -1.71
N MET A 76 -13.02 0.21 -1.55
CA MET A 76 -12.04 1.30 -1.48
C MET A 76 -11.99 2.11 -2.77
N ARG A 77 -11.93 1.44 -3.94
CA ARG A 77 -11.86 2.12 -5.25
C ARG A 77 -13.05 3.04 -5.49
N ASP A 78 -14.24 2.63 -5.08
CA ASP A 78 -15.50 3.34 -5.34
C ASP A 78 -15.63 4.62 -4.48
N MET A 79 -14.82 4.76 -3.41
CA MET A 79 -14.74 5.98 -2.59
C MET A 79 -13.84 7.07 -3.19
N PHE A 80 -13.01 6.77 -4.20
CA PHE A 80 -12.06 7.72 -4.76
C PHE A 80 -12.63 8.51 -5.95
N HIS A 81 -12.65 9.84 -5.81
CA HIS A 81 -13.02 10.76 -6.90
C HIS A 81 -11.95 10.84 -8.01
N LEU A 82 -10.68 10.71 -7.65
CA LEU A 82 -9.54 10.72 -8.55
C LEU A 82 -8.60 9.57 -8.19
N ARG A 83 -8.12 8.85 -9.21
CA ARG A 83 -7.24 7.69 -9.06
C ARG A 83 -5.99 7.92 -9.89
N LEU A 84 -4.83 7.96 -9.23
CA LEU A 84 -3.54 8.18 -9.87
C LEU A 84 -2.67 6.94 -9.65
N PHE A 85 -2.05 6.47 -10.74
CA PHE A 85 -1.07 5.38 -10.67
C PHE A 85 0.28 5.90 -11.17
N VAL A 86 1.31 5.74 -10.35
CA VAL A 86 2.68 6.13 -10.71
C VAL A 86 3.34 4.94 -11.40
N ASP A 87 3.34 4.96 -12.73
CA ASP A 87 4.00 3.93 -13.52
C ASP A 87 5.51 4.21 -13.62
N THR A 88 6.32 3.20 -13.31
CA THR A 88 7.78 3.27 -13.37
C THR A 88 8.32 1.87 -13.54
N ASP A 89 9.33 1.73 -14.39
CA ASP A 89 9.94 0.44 -14.69
C ASP A 89 10.42 -0.30 -13.44
N SER A 90 10.25 -1.63 -13.47
CA SER A 90 10.50 -2.49 -12.31
C SER A 90 11.97 -2.48 -11.86
N ASP A 91 12.91 -2.32 -12.77
CA ASP A 91 14.35 -2.21 -12.51
C ASP A 91 14.71 -0.88 -11.84
N VAL A 92 14.12 0.24 -12.28
CA VAL A 92 14.26 1.55 -11.65
C VAL A 92 13.70 1.53 -10.23
N ARG A 93 12.51 0.93 -10.04
CA ARG A 93 11.90 0.78 -8.71
C ARG A 93 12.75 -0.10 -7.79
N LEU A 94 13.28 -1.22 -8.30
CA LEU A 94 14.17 -2.10 -7.54
C LEU A 94 15.46 -1.39 -7.13
N SER A 95 16.10 -0.66 -8.05
CA SER A 95 17.31 0.11 -7.76
C SER A 95 17.09 1.13 -6.64
N ARG A 96 15.98 1.89 -6.71
CA ARG A 96 15.58 2.83 -5.64
C ARG A 96 15.32 2.12 -4.32
N ARG A 97 14.65 0.96 -4.35
CA ARG A 97 14.37 0.15 -3.16
C ARG A 97 15.64 -0.34 -2.50
N VAL A 98 16.60 -0.88 -3.27
CA VAL A 98 17.89 -1.35 -2.75
C VAL A 98 18.61 -0.23 -1.99
N LEU A 99 18.75 0.95 -2.62
CA LEU A 99 19.43 2.09 -1.99
C LEU A 99 18.74 2.56 -0.70
N ARG A 100 17.40 2.56 -0.68
CA ARG A 100 16.61 2.96 0.49
C ARG A 100 16.69 1.93 1.62
N ASP A 101 16.51 0.65 1.31
CA ASP A 101 16.43 -0.41 2.31
C ASP A 101 17.81 -0.71 2.91
N MET A 102 18.90 -0.55 2.14
CA MET A 102 20.27 -0.60 2.69
C MET A 102 20.53 0.53 3.69
N LYS A 103 20.02 1.75 3.46
CA LYS A 103 20.09 2.86 4.45
C LYS A 103 19.32 2.55 5.74
N ARG A 104 18.35 1.62 5.69
CA ARG A 104 17.62 1.10 6.86
C ARG A 104 18.32 -0.09 7.53
N GLY A 105 19.54 -0.42 7.11
CA GLY A 105 20.35 -1.49 7.70
C GLY A 105 20.04 -2.90 7.17
N ARG A 106 19.33 -3.03 6.04
CA ARG A 106 19.04 -4.33 5.44
C ARG A 106 20.16 -4.77 4.49
N ASP A 107 20.43 -6.07 4.47
CA ASP A 107 21.43 -6.68 3.60
C ASP A 107 20.93 -6.80 2.14
N LEU A 108 21.85 -6.67 1.18
CA LEU A 108 21.52 -6.71 -0.25
C LEU A 108 20.89 -8.04 -0.68
N GLU A 109 21.46 -9.16 -0.24
CA GLU A 109 20.97 -10.49 -0.61
C GLU A 109 19.56 -10.71 -0.06
N GLN A 110 19.30 -10.25 1.16
CA GLN A 110 17.96 -10.28 1.75
C GLN A 110 16.95 -9.43 0.98
N ILE A 111 17.33 -8.22 0.55
CA ILE A 111 16.45 -7.34 -0.24
C ILE A 111 16.09 -8.00 -1.56
N LEU A 112 17.08 -8.53 -2.28
CA LEU A 112 16.86 -9.17 -3.58
C LEU A 112 16.03 -10.44 -3.44
N THR A 113 16.31 -11.27 -2.43
CA THR A 113 15.54 -12.48 -2.13
C THR A 113 14.09 -12.15 -1.81
N GLN A 114 13.84 -11.15 -0.96
CA GLN A 114 12.46 -10.72 -0.66
C GLN A 114 11.77 -10.19 -1.93
N TYR A 115 12.50 -9.44 -2.77
CA TYR A 115 11.94 -8.90 -4.00
C TYR A 115 11.49 -9.99 -4.96
N THR A 116 12.34 -10.97 -5.24
CA THR A 116 12.04 -12.06 -6.17
C THR A 116 11.00 -13.03 -5.63
N THR A 117 10.99 -13.25 -4.32
CA THR A 117 10.10 -14.25 -3.69
C THR A 117 8.70 -13.71 -3.44
N PHE A 118 8.57 -12.43 -3.08
CA PHE A 118 7.29 -11.86 -2.62
C PHE A 118 6.86 -10.64 -3.42
N VAL A 119 7.73 -9.63 -3.52
CA VAL A 119 7.34 -8.30 -4.03
C VAL A 119 6.95 -8.35 -5.50
N LYS A 120 7.79 -8.96 -6.34
CA LYS A 120 7.53 -9.04 -7.78
C LYS A 120 6.27 -9.87 -8.08
N PRO A 121 6.12 -11.10 -7.54
CA PRO A 121 4.88 -11.87 -7.71
C PRO A 121 3.64 -11.12 -7.23
N ALA A 122 3.68 -10.53 -6.03
CA ALA A 122 2.54 -9.80 -5.48
C ALA A 122 2.16 -8.55 -6.30
N PHE A 123 3.15 -7.84 -6.85
CA PHE A 123 2.89 -6.74 -7.77
C PHE A 123 2.17 -7.22 -9.03
N GLU A 124 2.66 -8.29 -9.66
CA GLU A 124 2.08 -8.85 -10.88
C GLU A 124 0.67 -9.41 -10.65
N GLU A 125 0.41 -9.98 -9.47
CA GLU A 125 -0.85 -10.62 -9.12
C GLU A 125 -1.92 -9.63 -8.62
N PHE A 126 -1.55 -8.69 -7.74
CA PHE A 126 -2.53 -7.87 -7.01
C PHE A 126 -2.56 -6.39 -7.44
N CYS A 127 -1.43 -5.86 -7.91
CA CYS A 127 -1.31 -4.43 -8.24
C CYS A 127 -1.56 -4.17 -9.73
N LEU A 128 -0.82 -4.87 -10.60
CA LEU A 128 -0.84 -4.67 -12.05
C LEU A 128 -2.22 -4.85 -12.71
N PRO A 129 -3.05 -5.86 -12.34
CA PRO A 129 -4.36 -6.03 -12.97
C PRO A 129 -5.30 -4.84 -12.73
N VAL A 130 -5.18 -4.23 -11.56
CA VAL A 130 -5.98 -3.06 -11.19
C VAL A 130 -5.56 -1.85 -11.99
N THR A 131 -4.26 -1.65 -12.21
CA THR A 131 -3.74 -0.58 -13.08
C THR A 131 -4.30 -0.69 -14.49
N ASN A 132 -4.32 -1.90 -15.07
CA ASN A 132 -4.89 -2.11 -16.41
C ASN A 132 -6.39 -1.74 -16.48
N THR A 133 -7.11 -1.95 -15.39
CA THR A 133 -8.54 -1.59 -15.28
C THR A 133 -8.72 -0.08 -15.20
N LEU A 134 -7.86 0.62 -14.43
CA LEU A 134 -7.89 2.08 -14.29
C LEU A 134 -7.46 2.82 -15.55
N LEU A 135 -6.56 2.23 -16.35
CA LEU A 135 -6.08 2.78 -17.62
C LEU A 135 -7.01 2.44 -18.80
N SER A 136 -7.99 1.54 -18.61
CA SER A 136 -9.03 1.34 -19.61
C SER A 136 -9.89 2.61 -19.71
N PRO A 137 -10.31 3.03 -20.93
CA PRO A 137 -11.16 4.21 -21.08
C PRO A 137 -12.41 4.01 -20.23
N LEU A 138 -12.66 4.97 -19.32
CA LEU A 138 -13.86 4.98 -18.49
C LEU A 138 -15.06 4.74 -19.42
N PRO A 139 -16.01 3.85 -19.05
CA PRO A 139 -17.25 3.73 -19.81
C PRO A 139 -17.86 5.12 -19.91
N ALA A 140 -18.21 5.52 -21.14
CA ALA A 140 -18.78 6.83 -21.43
C ALA A 140 -19.91 7.10 -20.43
N ILE A 141 -19.81 8.21 -19.70
CA ILE A 141 -20.85 8.64 -18.77
C ILE A 141 -22.11 8.85 -19.62
N PRO A 142 -23.19 8.05 -19.47
CA PRO A 142 -24.39 8.27 -20.26
C PRO A 142 -25.03 9.58 -19.81
N GLY A 143 -25.03 10.60 -20.68
CA GLY A 143 -25.69 11.88 -20.40
C GLY A 143 -24.83 13.14 -20.48
N PHE A 144 -23.59 13.05 -20.96
CA PHE A 144 -22.84 14.18 -21.52
C PHE A 144 -22.53 13.96 -23.00
#